data_AF-A0A2D6E4D5-F1
#
_entry.id   AF-A0A2D6E4D5-F1
#
_cell.length_a   1.000
_cell.length_b   1.000
_cell.length_c   1.000
_cell.angle_alpha   90.00
_cell.angle_beta   90.00
_cell.angle_gamma   90.00
#
_symmetry.space_group_name_H-M   'P 1'
#
loop_
_entity.id
_entity.type
_entity.pdbx_description
1 polymer ?
#
loop_
_entity_poly.entity_id
_entity_poly.type
_entity_poly.pdbx_seq_one_letter_code
_entity_poly.pdbx_strand_id
1 'polypeptide(L)'
;MKKMSLEDTWYNCLKMWKWIAGQIKKDENLDVDVLKEKWLKKYKFSAVHANCFFCEYIAKRDDVFCRKCPGCKVDKEFDCRSVKYYYFHKPVAFYEKLVELNKIREKSKKNKK
;
A
#
# COMPACT_ATOMS: atom_id res chain seq x y z
N MET A 1 13.63 -4.73 7.02
CA MET A 1 12.43 -5.59 7.02
C MET A 1 12.82 -7.04 6.71
N LYS A 2 12.19 -8.03 7.36
CA LYS A 2 12.23 -9.43 6.90
C LYS A 2 11.68 -9.49 5.47
N LYS A 3 12.25 -10.36 4.62
CA LYS A 3 11.76 -10.59 3.26
C LYS A 3 10.36 -11.22 3.35
N MET A 4 9.32 -10.43 3.05
CA MET A 4 7.94 -10.92 3.01
C MET A 4 7.64 -11.61 1.68
N SER A 5 6.61 -12.45 1.64
CA SER A 5 6.10 -12.94 0.35
C SER A 5 5.28 -11.83 -0.35
N LEU A 6 5.04 -11.99 -1.66
CA LEU A 6 4.13 -11.09 -2.38
C LEU A 6 2.71 -11.13 -1.78
N GLU A 7 2.26 -12.30 -1.34
CA GLU A 7 0.95 -12.49 -0.70
C GLU A 7 0.85 -11.71 0.61
N ASP A 8 1.84 -11.87 1.51
CA ASP A 8 1.87 -11.16 2.78
C ASP A 8 1.97 -9.65 2.56
N THR A 9 2.67 -9.22 1.51
CA THR A 9 2.80 -7.80 1.15
C THR A 9 1.46 -7.20 0.78
N TRP A 10 0.70 -7.88 -0.08
CA TRP A 10 -0.66 -7.47 -0.42
C TRP A 10 -1.58 -7.45 0.80
N TYR A 11 -1.55 -8.51 1.61
CA TYR A 11 -2.36 -8.62 2.81
C TYR A 11 -2.08 -7.48 3.80
N ASN A 12 -0.80 -7.24 4.12
CA ASN A 12 -0.42 -6.20 5.07
C ASN A 12 -0.65 -4.79 4.52
N CYS A 13 -0.40 -4.55 3.23
CA CYS A 13 -0.70 -3.28 2.58
C CYS A 13 -2.21 -2.96 2.69
N LEU A 14 -3.08 -3.89 2.30
CA LEU A 14 -4.52 -3.71 2.41
C LEU A 14 -4.97 -3.51 3.86
N LYS A 15 -4.43 -4.29 4.79
CA LYS A 15 -4.79 -4.21 6.21
C LYS A 15 -4.38 -2.88 6.83
N MET A 16 -3.20 -2.37 6.48
CA MET A 16 -2.72 -1.07 6.94
C MET A 16 -3.58 0.05 6.38
N TRP A 17 -3.77 0.10 5.07
CA TRP A 17 -4.53 1.18 4.43
C TRP A 17 -6.02 1.14 4.76
N LYS A 18 -6.60 -0.04 5.00
CA LYS A 18 -7.96 -0.16 5.57
C LYS A 18 -8.05 0.53 6.93
N TRP A 19 -7.07 0.29 7.80
CA TRP A 19 -7.06 0.87 9.14
C TRP A 19 -6.83 2.39 9.09
N ILE A 20 -5.85 2.87 8.30
CA ILE A 20 -5.57 4.29 8.12
C ILE A 20 -6.78 5.02 7.55
N ALA A 21 -7.36 4.51 6.46
CA ALA A 21 -8.57 5.09 5.88
C ALA A 21 -9.73 5.14 6.88
N GLY A 22 -9.85 4.14 7.76
CA GLY A 22 -10.83 4.12 8.84
C GLY A 22 -10.56 5.14 9.95
N GLN A 23 -9.30 5.53 10.21
CA GLN A 23 -8.98 6.64 11.13
C GLN A 23 -9.26 7.99 10.47
N ILE A 24 -8.81 8.18 9.22
CA ILE A 24 -9.00 9.43 8.47
C ILE A 24 -10.48 9.75 8.24
N LYS A 25 -11.32 8.74 8.02
CA LYS A 25 -12.78 8.92 7.94
C LYS A 25 -13.42 9.44 9.25
N LYS A 26 -12.76 9.26 10.39
CA LYS A 26 -13.23 9.74 11.70
C LYS A 26 -12.70 11.13 12.01
N ASP A 27 -11.48 11.42 11.57
CA ASP A 27 -10.82 12.71 11.72
C ASP A 27 -9.84 12.92 10.56
N GLU A 28 -10.18 13.86 9.67
CA GLU A 28 -9.43 14.14 8.45
C GLU A 28 -8.11 14.89 8.71
N ASN A 29 -7.93 15.44 9.91
CA ASN A 29 -6.72 16.19 10.29
C ASN A 29 -5.60 15.27 10.78
N LEU A 30 -5.85 13.95 10.87
CA LEU A 30 -4.83 13.00 11.31
C LEU A 30 -3.70 12.87 10.29
N ASP A 31 -2.47 13.00 10.79
CA ASP A 31 -1.28 12.81 9.99
C ASP A 31 -1.10 11.34 9.57
N VAL A 32 -0.99 11.11 8.26
CA VAL A 32 -0.89 9.77 7.67
C VAL A 32 0.40 9.05 8.06
N ASP A 33 1.52 9.76 8.22
CA ASP A 33 2.77 9.16 8.63
C ASP A 33 2.74 8.76 10.11
N VAL A 34 2.13 9.58 10.97
CA VAL A 34 1.88 9.20 12.38
C VAL A 34 0.99 7.96 12.46
N LEU A 35 -0.05 7.87 11.63
CA LEU A 35 -0.91 6.69 11.56
C LEU A 35 -0.15 5.46 11.06
N LYS A 36 0.67 5.59 10.01
CA LYS A 36 1.53 4.51 9.52
C LYS A 36 2.46 4.02 10.62
N GLU A 37 3.16 4.92 11.31
CA GLU A 37 4.08 4.57 12.38
C GLU A 37 3.37 3.79 13.50
N LYS A 38 2.20 4.27 13.94
CA LYS A 38 1.37 3.56 14.94
C LYS A 38 1.01 2.15 14.48
N TRP A 39 0.59 1.99 13.23
CA TRP A 39 0.25 0.69 12.68
C TRP A 39 1.47 -0.24 12.62
N LEU A 40 2.60 0.24 12.09
CA LEU A 40 3.83 -0.53 11.96
C LEU A 40 4.36 -0.98 13.32
N LYS A 41 4.36 -0.10 14.31
CA LYS A 41 4.75 -0.41 15.70
C LYS A 41 3.85 -1.49 16.29
N LYS A 42 2.52 -1.36 16.11
CA LYS A 42 1.54 -2.35 16.58
C LYS A 42 1.76 -3.73 15.98
N TYR A 43 2.15 -3.82 14.71
CA TYR A 43 2.40 -5.08 14.01
C TYR A 43 3.89 -5.48 13.96
N LYS A 44 4.75 -4.82 14.75
CA LYS A 44 6.19 -5.13 14.91
C LYS A 44 6.98 -5.09 13.59
N PHE A 45 6.58 -4.22 12.66
CA PHE A 45 7.38 -3.93 11.47
C PHE A 45 8.52 -2.97 11.84
N SER A 46 9.72 -3.22 11.29
CA SER A 46 10.82 -2.26 11.34
C SER A 46 10.38 -0.99 10.61
N ALA A 47 10.52 0.17 11.25
CA ALA A 47 9.79 1.38 10.93
C ALA A 47 9.97 1.88 9.47
N VAL A 48 8.89 2.45 8.94
CA VAL A 48 8.67 2.74 7.51
C VAL A 48 8.11 4.16 7.42
N HIS A 49 8.94 5.13 7.06
CA HIS A 49 8.63 6.53 7.39
C HIS A 49 8.18 7.39 6.21
N ALA A 50 8.51 7.07 4.95
CA ALA A 50 8.36 8.06 3.87
C ALA A 50 7.65 7.56 2.60
N ASN A 51 7.37 6.26 2.43
CA ASN A 51 6.70 5.77 1.23
C ASN A 51 5.47 4.91 1.55
N CYS A 52 4.72 4.55 0.51
CA CYS A 52 3.66 3.56 0.64
C CYS A 52 4.25 2.16 0.91
N PHE A 53 3.46 1.29 1.53
CA PHE A 53 3.88 -0.07 1.93
C PHE A 53 4.52 -0.88 0.78
N PHE A 54 4.02 -0.72 -0.45
CA PHE A 54 4.54 -1.41 -1.63
C PHE A 54 5.91 -0.94 -2.08
N CYS A 55 6.17 0.37 -2.03
CA CYS A 55 7.48 0.92 -2.37
C CYS A 55 8.55 0.43 -1.38
N GLU A 56 8.16 0.30 -0.12
CA GLU A 56 9.05 -0.09 0.97
C GLU A 56 9.41 -1.57 0.89
N TYR A 57 8.46 -2.40 0.47
CA TYR A 57 8.68 -3.83 0.22
C TYR A 57 9.77 -4.10 -0.84
N ILE A 58 9.93 -3.21 -1.83
CA ILE A 58 10.89 -3.43 -2.92
C ILE A 58 12.32 -3.12 -2.51
N ALA A 59 12.52 -2.34 -1.44
CA ALA A 59 13.79 -2.05 -0.77
C ALA A 59 14.99 -1.59 -1.65
N LYS A 60 14.83 -1.51 -2.98
CA LYS A 60 15.77 -0.88 -3.91
C LYS A 60 15.24 0.50 -4.26
N ARG A 61 15.71 1.47 -3.47
CA ARG A 61 15.39 2.90 -3.57
C ARG A 61 15.84 3.53 -4.90
N ASP A 62 16.66 2.82 -5.67
CA ASP A 62 17.27 3.33 -6.92
C ASP A 62 16.43 3.09 -8.18
N ASP A 63 15.36 2.29 -8.11
CA ASP A 63 14.48 2.10 -9.26
C ASP A 63 13.44 3.25 -9.28
N VAL A 64 13.81 4.33 -9.96
CA VAL A 64 12.97 5.52 -10.27
C VAL A 64 11.58 5.15 -10.80
N PHE A 65 11.40 3.92 -11.26
CA PHE A 65 10.27 3.53 -12.08
C PHE A 65 9.15 2.76 -11.40
N CYS A 66 9.17 2.46 -10.10
CA CYS A 66 8.11 1.67 -9.45
C CYS A 66 7.79 0.32 -10.17
N ARG A 67 8.58 -0.13 -11.16
CA ARG A 67 8.25 -1.27 -12.06
C ARG A 67 8.08 -2.58 -11.32
N LYS A 68 8.72 -2.68 -10.15
CA LYS A 68 8.64 -3.85 -9.28
C LYS A 68 7.50 -3.77 -8.27
N CYS A 69 6.79 -2.63 -8.19
CA CYS A 69 5.64 -2.37 -7.31
C CYS A 69 4.65 -3.52 -7.44
N PRO A 70 4.25 -4.17 -6.33
CA PRO A 70 3.15 -5.10 -6.33
C PRO A 70 1.92 -4.58 -7.08
N GLY A 71 1.58 -3.29 -6.92
CA GLY A 71 0.51 -2.64 -7.68
C GLY A 71 0.79 -2.57 -9.19
N CYS A 72 2.00 -2.16 -9.61
CA CYS A 72 2.39 -2.11 -11.03
C CYS A 72 2.41 -3.48 -11.72
N LYS A 73 2.58 -4.57 -10.97
CA LYS A 73 2.48 -5.94 -11.50
C LYS A 73 1.06 -6.33 -11.88
N VAL A 74 0.05 -5.64 -11.34
CA VAL A 74 -1.37 -5.85 -11.62
C VAL A 74 -1.86 -4.85 -12.66
N ASP A 75 -1.49 -3.58 -12.49
CA ASP A 75 -1.88 -2.46 -13.33
C ASP A 75 -0.64 -1.60 -13.60
N LYS A 76 -0.13 -1.62 -14.83
CA LYS A 76 1.11 -0.90 -15.19
C LYS A 76 1.01 0.61 -14.99
N GLU A 77 -0.19 1.17 -14.96
CA GLU A 77 -0.45 2.59 -14.75
C GLU A 77 -0.63 2.96 -13.26
N PHE A 78 -0.58 1.97 -12.36
CA PHE A 78 -0.65 2.24 -10.94
C PHE A 78 0.52 3.11 -10.48
N ASP A 79 0.21 4.27 -9.91
CA ASP A 79 1.16 5.13 -9.22
C ASP A 79 0.60 5.53 -7.86
N CYS A 80 1.30 5.14 -6.79
CA CYS A 80 0.90 5.51 -5.43
C CYS A 80 0.89 7.02 -5.16
N ARG A 81 1.49 7.83 -6.05
CA ARG A 81 1.49 9.30 -6.03
C ARG A 81 0.50 9.94 -6.99
N SER A 82 -0.39 9.15 -7.61
CA SER A 82 -1.42 9.67 -8.51
C SER A 82 -2.27 10.75 -7.83
N VAL A 83 -2.52 11.87 -8.53
CA VAL A 83 -3.38 12.96 -8.03
C VAL A 83 -4.77 12.47 -7.61
N LYS A 84 -5.27 11.39 -8.20
CA LYS A 84 -6.60 10.82 -7.90
C LYS A 84 -6.63 10.09 -6.56
N TYR A 85 -5.56 9.38 -6.20
CA TYR A 85 -5.53 8.45 -5.07
C TYR A 85 -4.19 8.47 -4.32
N TYR A 86 -3.53 9.63 -4.24
CA TYR A 86 -2.22 9.75 -3.62
C TYR A 86 -2.24 9.21 -2.20
N TYR A 87 -1.41 8.21 -1.90
CA TYR A 87 -1.38 7.51 -0.62
C TYR A 87 -1.28 8.46 0.59
N PHE A 88 -0.54 9.57 0.45
CA PHE A 88 -0.29 10.50 1.53
C PHE A 88 -1.43 11.51 1.71
N HIS A 89 -1.89 12.15 0.63
CA HIS A 89 -2.95 13.18 0.71
C HIS A 89 -4.37 12.64 0.60
N LYS A 90 -4.57 11.44 0.06
CA LYS A 90 -5.88 10.83 -0.21
C LYS A 90 -5.91 9.36 0.24
N PRO A 91 -5.65 9.07 1.53
CA PRO A 91 -5.50 7.70 2.04
C PRO A 91 -6.76 6.85 1.88
N VAL A 92 -7.95 7.47 1.90
CA VAL A 92 -9.22 6.77 1.64
C VAL A 92 -9.33 6.31 0.19
N ALA A 93 -9.13 7.22 -0.77
CA ALA A 93 -9.15 6.90 -2.19
C ALA A 93 -8.02 5.91 -2.55
N PHE A 94 -6.87 6.02 -1.89
CA PHE A 94 -5.77 5.07 -2.04
C PHE A 94 -6.18 3.66 -1.62
N TYR A 95 -6.84 3.52 -0.46
CA TYR A 95 -7.34 2.23 0.00
C TYR A 95 -8.35 1.62 -0.99
N GLU A 96 -9.27 2.43 -1.54
CA GLU A 96 -10.24 1.98 -2.53
C GLU A 96 -9.54 1.46 -3.81
N LYS A 97 -8.55 2.20 -4.33
CA LYS A 97 -7.74 1.74 -5.47
C LYS A 97 -6.99 0.45 -5.15
N LEU A 98 -6.46 0.28 -3.94
CA LEU A 98 -5.81 -0.98 -3.53
C LEU A 98 -6.80 -2.15 -3.53
N VAL A 99 -8.05 -1.93 -3.08
CA VAL A 99 -9.10 -2.95 -3.11
C VAL A 99 -9.44 -3.34 -4.54
N GLU A 100 -9.56 -2.37 -5.46
CA GLU A 100 -9.78 -2.63 -6.89
C GLU A 100 -8.66 -3.47 -7.49
N LEU A 101 -7.40 -3.09 -7.26
CA LEU A 101 -6.25 -3.84 -7.75
C LEU A 101 -6.22 -5.26 -7.18
N ASN A 102 -6.53 -5.43 -5.90
CA ASN A 102 -6.56 -6.76 -5.32
C ASN A 102 -7.67 -7.64 -5.94
N LYS A 103 -8.83 -7.07 -6.28
CA LYS A 103 -9.88 -7.81 -7.01
C LYS A 103 -9.37 -8.29 -8.37
N ILE A 104 -8.65 -7.45 -9.12
CA ILE A 104 -8.06 -7.83 -10.42
C ILE A 104 -7.05 -8.96 -10.23
N ARG A 105 -6.12 -8.78 -9.28
CA ARG A 105 -5.09 -9.77 -8.94
C ARG A 105 -5.69 -11.14 -8.61
N GLU A 106 -6.72 -11.18 -7.77
CA GLU A 106 -7.37 -12.44 -7.38
C GLU A 106 -8.12 -13.09 -8.55
N LYS A 107 -8.74 -12.31 -9.44
CA LYS A 107 -9.34 -12.85 -10.69
C LYS A 107 -8.28 -13.47 -11.60
N SER A 108 -7.16 -12.79 -11.80
CA SER A 108 -6.06 -13.31 -12.63
C SER A 108 -5.42 -14.59 -12.08
N LYS A 109 -5.44 -14.82 -10.76
CA LYS A 109 -5.01 -16.08 -10.16
C LYS A 109 -5.97 -17.23 -10.45
N LYS A 110 -7.28 -16.97 -10.40
CA LYS A 110 -8.31 -17.99 -10.65
C LYS A 110 -8.30 -18.49 -12.09
N ASN A 111 -7.99 -17.62 -13.06
CA ASN A 111 -7.94 -17.99 -14.47
C ASN A 111 -6.64 -18.73 -14.89
N LYS A 112 -5.68 -18.89 -13.96
CA LYS A 112 -4.42 -19.61 -14.19
C LYS A 112 -4.37 -20.97 -13.47
N LYS A 113 -5.45 -21.35 -12.80
CA LYS A 113 -5.64 -22.63 -12.12
C LYS A 113 -6.57 -23.49 -12.95
#